data_AF-A0A1F2XUA8-F1
#
_entry.id   AF-A0A1F2XUA8-F1
#
_cell.length_a   1.000
_cell.length_b   1.000
_cell.length_c   1.000
_cell.angle_alpha   90.00
_cell.angle_beta   90.00
_cell.angle_gamma   90.00
#
_symmetry.space_group_name_H-M   'P 1'
#
loop_
_entity.id
_entity.type
_entity.pdbx_description
1 polymer ?
#
loop_
_entity_poly.entity_id
_entity_poly.type
_entity_poly.pdbx_seq_one_letter_code
_entity_poly.pdbx_strand_id
1 'polypeptide(L)'
;MQDVLTAIREKCTVQEAGLRLEANEERHVKSAEDMARLFAGHEDALRRSIEIAQSCNFSLDELKYEYPDEPVPEGKTPQSHLEDLTWEGAAWRFPGGVPEKVRDTLLKELALIAELNYAPYFLTVHDIVHYARSQNILCQGRGSAANSAVCYCLAITNVDPTEIDLLFERFVSPERKEPPDIDVDFEHERREEVIQYIYARYGRDRAGLAATVICYRGRLAVREVGKALGLSADTVAALATTIWGLSNSSLPQEYVRQAGLDPSDPLLARVLELTQELIGFPRHLSQHVGGFVLTRGPLSEVVPIGNAAMEDRTFIEWDKDDLDALASSRSMCSVSACSPASARPSRC
;
A
#
# COMPACT_ATOMS: atom_id res chain seq x y z
N MET A 1 -17.66 8.43 -20.67
CA MET A 1 -16.55 7.67 -20.05
C MET A 1 -16.71 6.16 -20.16
N GLN A 2 -17.83 5.56 -19.73
CA GLN A 2 -18.02 4.10 -19.69
C GLN A 2 -17.74 3.38 -21.02
N ASP A 3 -18.18 3.93 -22.15
CA ASP A 3 -17.88 3.35 -23.47
C ASP A 3 -16.39 3.37 -23.82
N VAL A 4 -15.68 4.41 -23.41
CA VAL A 4 -14.22 4.51 -23.59
C VAL A 4 -13.51 3.46 -22.75
N LEU A 5 -13.90 3.29 -21.48
CA LEU A 5 -13.36 2.22 -20.63
C LEU A 5 -13.60 0.83 -21.22
N THR A 6 -14.80 0.61 -21.77
CA THR A 6 -15.16 -0.64 -22.45
C THR A 6 -14.29 -0.84 -23.69
N ALA A 7 -14.17 0.16 -24.56
CA ALA A 7 -13.33 0.12 -25.75
C ALA A 7 -11.85 -0.16 -25.42
N ILE A 8 -11.31 0.45 -24.36
CA ILE A 8 -9.96 0.17 -23.85
C ILE A 8 -9.82 -1.29 -23.41
N ARG A 9 -10.77 -1.80 -22.62
CA ARG A 9 -10.78 -3.20 -22.15
C ARG A 9 -10.83 -4.19 -23.32
N GLU A 10 -11.70 -3.90 -24.29
CA GLU A 10 -11.95 -4.73 -25.47
C GLU A 10 -10.93 -4.52 -26.61
N LYS A 11 -9.98 -3.58 -26.43
CA LYS A 11 -8.91 -3.23 -27.37
C LYS A 11 -9.43 -2.86 -28.76
N CYS A 12 -10.49 -2.08 -28.82
CA CYS A 12 -11.07 -1.57 -30.07
C CYS A 12 -11.43 -0.08 -29.95
N THR A 13 -11.91 0.52 -31.03
CA THR A 13 -12.52 1.85 -30.95
C THR A 13 -13.95 1.78 -30.42
N VAL A 14 -14.49 2.90 -29.94
CA VAL A 14 -15.90 3.02 -29.53
C VAL A 14 -16.83 2.72 -30.71
N GLN A 15 -16.44 3.12 -31.92
CA GLN A 15 -17.21 2.88 -33.16
C GLN A 15 -17.25 1.40 -33.53
N GLU A 16 -16.22 0.63 -33.20
CA GLU A 16 -16.13 -0.82 -33.49
C GLU A 16 -16.69 -1.70 -32.36
N ALA A 17 -16.88 -1.16 -31.15
CA ALA A 17 -17.24 -1.93 -29.97
C ALA A 17 -18.63 -2.60 -30.10
N GLY A 18 -19.56 -2.01 -30.86
CA GLY A 18 -20.87 -2.60 -31.15
C GLY A 18 -21.63 -3.01 -29.88
N LEU A 19 -22.10 -4.27 -29.83
CA LEU A 19 -22.86 -4.82 -28.69
C LEU A 19 -22.05 -5.05 -27.41
N ARG A 20 -20.74 -4.72 -27.41
CA ARG A 20 -19.92 -4.75 -26.19
C ARG A 20 -20.21 -3.54 -25.29
N LEU A 21 -20.75 -2.46 -25.86
CA LEU A 21 -21.16 -1.27 -25.12
C LEU A 21 -22.49 -1.51 -24.40
N GLU A 22 -22.74 -0.74 -23.34
CA GLU A 22 -24.03 -0.77 -22.67
C GLU A 22 -25.14 -0.26 -23.59
N ALA A 23 -26.34 -0.81 -23.46
CA ALA A 23 -27.43 -0.53 -24.38
C ALA A 23 -28.01 0.89 -24.23
N ASN A 24 -27.82 1.51 -23.06
CA ASN A 24 -28.37 2.83 -22.72
C ASN A 24 -27.59 3.45 -21.54
N GLU A 25 -27.95 4.69 -21.21
CA GLU A 25 -27.31 5.50 -20.17
C GLU A 25 -27.84 5.20 -18.74
N GLU A 26 -28.60 4.11 -18.55
CA GLU A 26 -29.31 3.84 -17.30
C GLU A 26 -28.43 3.28 -16.17
N ARG A 27 -27.16 2.97 -16.43
CA ARG A 27 -26.21 2.41 -15.44
C ARG A 27 -25.44 3.49 -14.69
N HIS A 28 -26.18 4.26 -13.89
CA HIS A 28 -25.63 5.22 -12.94
C HIS A 28 -26.41 5.18 -11.62
N VAL A 29 -25.90 5.84 -10.59
CA VAL A 29 -26.62 5.97 -9.31
C VAL A 29 -27.80 6.92 -9.51
N LYS A 30 -29.00 6.35 -9.55
CA LYS A 30 -30.24 7.10 -9.74
C LYS A 30 -30.75 7.72 -8.45
N SER A 31 -31.51 8.80 -8.60
CA SER A 31 -32.22 9.40 -7.48
C SER A 31 -33.31 8.46 -6.94
N ALA A 32 -33.70 8.66 -5.68
CA ALA A 32 -34.81 7.91 -5.08
C ALA A 32 -36.12 8.10 -5.86
N GLU A 33 -36.36 9.30 -6.42
CA GLU A 33 -37.55 9.62 -7.22
C GLU A 33 -37.56 8.87 -8.55
N ASP A 34 -36.42 8.80 -9.23
CA ASP A 34 -36.31 8.05 -10.49
C ASP A 34 -36.46 6.55 -10.24
N MET A 35 -35.89 6.03 -9.15
CA MET A 35 -36.08 4.63 -8.75
C MET A 35 -37.54 4.34 -8.41
N ALA A 36 -38.25 5.24 -7.72
CA ALA A 36 -39.68 5.11 -7.44
C ALA A 36 -40.52 5.09 -8.71
N ARG A 37 -40.18 5.94 -9.69
CA ARG A 37 -40.86 5.97 -11.00
C ARG A 37 -40.60 4.69 -11.79
N LEU A 38 -39.36 4.19 -11.81
CA LEU A 38 -38.96 2.97 -12.52
C LEU A 38 -39.59 1.70 -11.94
N PHE A 39 -39.78 1.66 -10.62
CA PHE A 39 -40.35 0.53 -9.89
C PHE A 39 -41.81 0.78 -9.47
N ALA A 40 -42.55 1.61 -10.19
CA ALA A 40 -43.98 1.83 -9.93
C ALA A 40 -44.76 0.50 -10.00
N GLY A 41 -45.55 0.20 -8.97
CA GLY A 41 -46.22 -1.10 -8.79
C GLY A 41 -45.35 -2.20 -8.18
N HIS A 42 -44.09 -1.89 -7.84
CA HIS A 42 -43.14 -2.77 -7.17
C HIS A 42 -42.50 -2.08 -5.95
N GLU A 43 -43.29 -1.30 -5.21
CA GLU A 43 -42.83 -0.48 -4.07
C GLU A 43 -42.19 -1.32 -2.97
N ASP A 44 -42.62 -2.57 -2.81
CA ASP A 44 -42.04 -3.50 -1.84
C ASP A 44 -40.57 -3.86 -2.16
N ALA A 45 -40.16 -3.84 -3.44
CA ALA A 45 -38.77 -4.06 -3.83
C ALA A 45 -37.87 -2.90 -3.35
N LEU A 46 -38.37 -1.66 -3.43
CA LEU A 46 -37.67 -0.48 -2.91
C LEU A 46 -37.62 -0.49 -1.38
N ARG A 47 -38.71 -0.91 -0.71
CA ARG A 47 -38.71 -1.07 0.75
C ARG A 47 -37.68 -2.11 1.18
N ARG A 48 -37.60 -3.24 0.47
CA ARG A 48 -36.69 -4.34 0.80
C ARG A 48 -35.21 -3.95 0.65
N SER A 49 -34.87 -3.05 -0.28
CA SER A 49 -33.48 -2.56 -0.40
C SER A 49 -33.04 -1.78 0.84
N ILE A 50 -33.94 -0.99 1.44
CA ILE A 50 -33.71 -0.27 2.71
C ILE A 50 -33.54 -1.27 3.86
N GLU A 51 -34.41 -2.28 3.94
CA GLU A 51 -34.31 -3.34 4.96
C GLU A 51 -32.98 -4.09 4.88
N ILE A 52 -32.51 -4.43 3.68
CA ILE A 52 -31.20 -5.05 3.47
C ILE A 52 -30.08 -4.11 3.94
N ALA A 53 -30.10 -2.84 3.51
CA ALA A 53 -29.10 -1.87 3.90
C ALA A 53 -29.03 -1.68 5.43
N GLN A 54 -30.19 -1.65 6.11
CA GLN A 54 -30.27 -1.55 7.58
C GLN A 54 -29.81 -2.81 8.30
N SER A 55 -29.80 -3.97 7.65
CA SER A 55 -29.29 -5.22 8.22
C SER A 55 -27.77 -5.33 8.17
N CYS A 56 -27.11 -4.56 7.31
CA CYS A 56 -25.66 -4.52 7.16
C CYS A 56 -25.04 -3.62 8.25
N ASN A 57 -24.66 -4.21 9.38
CA ASN A 57 -24.12 -3.48 10.54
C ASN A 57 -22.59 -3.55 10.70
N PHE A 58 -21.89 -4.20 9.77
CA PHE A 58 -20.43 -4.38 9.84
C PHE A 58 -19.69 -3.03 9.67
N SER A 59 -18.72 -2.78 10.54
CA SER A 59 -17.74 -1.70 10.40
C SER A 59 -16.32 -2.24 10.24
N LEU A 60 -15.51 -1.58 9.41
CA LEU A 60 -14.07 -1.87 9.29
C LEU A 60 -13.30 -1.62 10.61
N ASP A 61 -13.83 -0.79 11.50
CA ASP A 61 -13.26 -0.56 12.84
C ASP A 61 -13.33 -1.81 13.75
N GLU A 62 -14.13 -2.81 13.38
CA GLU A 62 -14.23 -4.08 14.11
C GLU A 62 -13.04 -5.02 13.82
N LEU A 63 -12.29 -4.76 12.75
CA LEU A 63 -11.13 -5.56 12.34
C LEU A 63 -9.95 -5.29 13.27
N LYS A 64 -9.93 -5.84 14.48
CA LYS A 64 -8.79 -5.64 15.40
C LYS A 64 -7.64 -6.55 15.04
N TYR A 65 -6.49 -5.96 14.81
CA TYR A 65 -5.28 -6.68 14.47
C TYR A 65 -4.53 -7.17 15.71
N GLU A 66 -4.02 -8.39 15.63
CA GLU A 66 -3.12 -8.98 16.61
C GLU A 66 -1.84 -9.41 15.89
N TYR A 67 -0.69 -9.00 16.44
CA TYR A 67 0.61 -9.38 15.91
C TYR A 67 0.79 -10.90 15.95
N PRO A 68 1.55 -11.47 14.99
CA PRO A 68 1.94 -12.87 15.07
C PRO A 68 2.56 -13.17 16.44
N ASP A 69 2.19 -14.31 17.00
CA ASP A 69 2.88 -14.83 18.18
C ASP A 69 4.30 -15.21 17.74
N GLU A 70 5.28 -14.35 18.04
CA GLU A 70 6.68 -14.70 17.86
C GLU A 70 7.06 -15.78 18.87
N PRO A 71 7.65 -16.91 18.44
CA PRO A 71 8.06 -17.96 19.36
C PRO A 71 9.18 -17.44 20.24
N VAL A 72 8.83 -17.13 21.49
CA VAL A 72 9.77 -16.79 22.56
C VAL A 72 10.27 -18.05 23.23
N PRO A 73 11.49 -18.04 23.80
CA PRO A 73 11.98 -19.16 24.61
C PRO A 73 10.99 -19.54 25.73
N GLU A 74 10.95 -20.82 26.09
CA GLU A 74 10.03 -21.33 27.10
C GLU A 74 10.12 -20.53 28.41
N GLY A 75 8.97 -20.09 28.92
CA GLY A 75 8.88 -19.29 30.14
C GLY A 75 9.15 -17.79 29.97
N LYS A 76 9.44 -17.28 28.77
CA LYS A 76 9.61 -15.84 28.50
C LYS A 76 8.35 -15.21 27.93
N THR A 77 8.22 -13.90 28.12
CA THR A 77 7.25 -13.06 27.41
C THR A 77 7.93 -12.39 26.21
N PRO A 78 7.17 -11.91 25.19
CA PRO A 78 7.73 -11.12 24.10
C PRO A 78 8.59 -9.95 24.58
N GLN A 79 8.12 -9.22 25.59
CA GLN A 79 8.85 -8.11 26.18
C GLN A 79 10.17 -8.56 26.82
N SER A 80 10.15 -9.61 27.66
CA SER A 80 11.36 -10.13 28.28
C SER A 80 12.38 -10.62 27.24
N HIS A 81 11.92 -11.29 26.18
CA HIS A 81 12.81 -11.76 25.14
C HIS A 81 13.43 -10.62 24.33
N LEU A 82 12.64 -9.57 24.03
CA LEU A 82 13.12 -8.36 23.38
C LEU A 82 14.20 -7.67 24.22
N GLU A 83 14.00 -7.57 25.54
CA GLU A 83 14.99 -7.00 26.46
C GLU A 83 16.31 -7.76 26.40
N ASP A 84 16.27 -9.09 26.46
CA ASP A 84 17.47 -9.93 26.38
C ASP A 84 18.25 -9.67 25.08
N LEU A 85 17.57 -9.75 23.93
CA LEU A 85 18.18 -9.50 22.62
C LEU A 85 18.74 -8.08 22.50
N THR A 86 18.04 -7.10 23.08
CA THR A 86 18.49 -5.70 23.09
C THR A 86 19.78 -5.55 23.88
N TRP A 87 19.88 -6.16 25.06
CA TRP A 87 21.10 -6.09 25.89
C TRP A 87 22.25 -6.90 25.30
N GLU A 88 21.98 -8.05 24.70
CA GLU A 88 22.98 -8.82 23.93
C GLU A 88 23.53 -8.00 22.76
N GLY A 89 22.63 -7.36 22.00
CA GLY A 89 22.97 -6.45 20.91
C GLY A 89 23.78 -5.24 21.38
N ALA A 90 23.42 -4.65 22.53
CA ALA A 90 24.15 -3.54 23.13
C ALA A 90 25.58 -3.95 23.53
N ALA A 91 25.76 -5.14 24.12
CA ALA A 91 27.07 -5.67 24.45
C ALA A 91 27.93 -5.93 23.20
N TRP A 92 27.32 -6.39 22.11
CA TRP A 92 28.00 -6.57 20.82
C TRP A 92 28.42 -5.24 20.18
N ARG A 93 27.55 -4.23 20.18
CA ARG A 93 27.81 -2.89 19.63
C ARG A 93 28.84 -2.11 20.44
N PHE A 94 28.81 -2.25 21.77
CA PHE A 94 29.66 -1.51 22.71
C PHE A 94 30.56 -2.46 23.52
N PRO A 95 31.61 -3.06 22.92
CA PRO A 95 32.49 -4.00 23.61
C PRO A 95 33.28 -3.37 24.78
N GLY A 96 33.45 -2.04 24.77
CA GLY A 96 34.04 -1.26 25.86
C GLY A 96 33.07 -0.92 27.00
N GLY A 97 31.82 -1.39 26.93
CA GLY A 97 30.73 -1.03 27.84
C GLY A 97 29.75 -0.04 27.22
N VAL A 98 28.47 -0.24 27.51
CA VAL A 98 27.38 0.63 27.03
C VAL A 98 27.47 2.00 27.72
N PRO A 99 27.57 3.12 26.97
CA PRO A 99 27.56 4.45 27.56
C PRO A 99 26.30 4.72 28.38
N GLU A 100 26.42 5.45 29.49
CA GLU A 100 25.30 5.72 30.40
C GLU A 100 24.11 6.37 29.69
N LYS A 101 24.36 7.35 28.80
CA LYS A 101 23.32 7.99 27.98
C LYS A 101 22.54 6.96 27.14
N VAL A 102 23.23 6.00 26.52
CA VAL A 102 22.60 4.96 25.68
C VAL A 102 21.81 3.99 26.56
N ARG A 103 22.36 3.60 27.71
CA ARG A 103 21.68 2.74 28.67
C ARG A 103 20.35 3.35 29.14
N ASP A 104 20.36 4.63 29.49
CA ASP A 104 19.16 5.35 29.91
C ASP A 104 18.13 5.46 28.79
N THR A 105 18.58 5.69 27.55
CA THR A 105 17.71 5.68 26.37
C THR A 105 17.08 4.30 26.16
N LEU A 106 17.86 3.22 26.19
CA LEU A 106 17.34 1.85 26.03
C LEU A 106 16.26 1.52 27.07
N LEU A 107 16.48 1.88 28.34
CA LEU A 107 15.49 1.66 29.39
C LEU A 107 14.18 2.41 29.13
N LYS A 108 14.25 3.66 28.66
CA LYS A 108 13.06 4.46 28.30
C LYS A 108 12.33 3.87 27.10
N GLU A 109 13.06 3.49 26.04
CA GLU A 109 12.48 2.90 24.83
C GLU A 109 11.79 1.57 25.15
N LEU A 110 12.46 0.68 25.88
CA LEU A 110 11.92 -0.63 26.27
C LEU A 110 10.67 -0.50 27.14
N ALA A 111 10.64 0.45 28.08
CA ALA A 111 9.46 0.73 28.90
C ALA A 111 8.27 1.20 28.06
N LEU A 112 8.50 2.08 27.08
CA LEU A 112 7.45 2.56 26.19
C LEU A 112 6.93 1.46 25.25
N ILE A 113 7.83 0.61 24.73
CA ILE A 113 7.46 -0.57 23.93
C ILE A 113 6.60 -1.53 24.76
N ALA A 114 6.91 -1.72 26.04
CA ALA A 114 6.12 -2.54 26.95
C ALA A 114 4.73 -1.95 27.19
N GLU A 115 4.64 -0.64 27.44
CA GLU A 115 3.37 0.07 27.69
C GLU A 115 2.41 -0.05 26.49
N LEU A 116 2.95 0.04 25.27
CA LEU A 116 2.17 -0.01 24.03
C LEU A 116 2.02 -1.43 23.46
N ASN A 117 2.62 -2.45 24.11
CA ASN A 117 2.61 -3.84 23.68
C ASN A 117 3.16 -4.07 22.25
N TYR A 118 4.25 -3.37 21.91
CA TYR A 118 4.89 -3.48 20.59
C TYR A 118 6.04 -4.49 20.54
N ALA A 119 6.32 -5.21 21.62
CA ALA A 119 7.41 -6.17 21.64
C ALA A 119 7.35 -7.26 20.55
N PRO A 120 6.18 -7.87 20.25
CA PRO A 120 6.07 -8.85 19.15
C PRO A 120 6.51 -8.26 17.80
N TYR A 121 6.14 -7.01 17.53
CA TYR A 121 6.50 -6.34 16.28
C TYR A 121 8.02 -6.14 16.13
N PHE A 122 8.70 -5.69 17.18
CA PHE A 122 10.16 -5.56 17.15
C PHE A 122 10.86 -6.92 16.97
N LEU A 123 10.32 -7.97 17.59
CA LEU A 123 10.82 -9.34 17.43
C LEU A 123 10.66 -9.85 16.00
N THR A 124 9.51 -9.61 15.35
CA THR A 124 9.27 -9.97 13.95
C THR A 124 10.26 -9.28 13.01
N VAL A 125 10.48 -7.97 13.17
CA VAL A 125 11.45 -7.25 12.34
C VAL A 125 12.87 -7.74 12.60
N HIS A 126 13.22 -7.98 13.87
CA HIS A 126 14.51 -8.55 14.25
C HIS A 126 14.74 -9.92 13.61
N ASP A 127 13.75 -10.82 13.60
CA ASP A 127 13.85 -12.15 12.98
C ASP A 127 14.15 -12.06 11.48
N ILE A 128 13.42 -11.21 10.75
CA ILE A 128 13.62 -10.97 9.31
C ILE A 128 15.02 -10.39 9.03
N VAL A 129 15.43 -9.38 9.80
CA VAL A 129 16.77 -8.77 9.69
C VAL A 129 17.87 -9.76 10.03
N HIS A 130 17.69 -10.55 11.09
CA HIS A 130 18.63 -11.56 11.53
C HIS A 130 18.82 -12.63 10.46
N TYR A 131 17.72 -13.13 9.86
CA TYR A 131 17.77 -14.05 8.73
C TYR A 131 18.57 -13.45 7.56
N ALA A 132 18.22 -12.24 7.11
CA ALA A 132 18.91 -11.60 5.99
C ALA A 132 20.42 -11.47 6.24
N ARG A 133 20.80 -11.03 7.44
CA ARG A 133 22.22 -10.94 7.84
C ARG A 133 22.91 -12.30 7.89
N SER A 134 22.23 -13.35 8.37
CA SER A 134 22.75 -14.72 8.39
C SER A 134 23.07 -15.25 6.98
N GLN A 135 22.30 -14.78 5.98
CA GLN A 135 22.49 -15.11 4.57
C GLN A 135 23.42 -14.12 3.84
N ASN A 136 24.06 -13.19 4.56
CA ASN A 136 24.87 -12.10 4.00
C ASN A 136 24.10 -11.23 3.00
N ILE A 137 22.79 -11.04 3.19
CA ILE A 137 21.97 -10.10 2.41
C ILE A 137 22.12 -8.72 3.05
N LEU A 138 22.46 -7.71 2.24
CA LEU A 138 22.55 -6.35 2.73
C LEU A 138 21.17 -5.83 3.12
N CYS A 139 21.04 -5.32 4.34
CA CYS A 139 19.81 -4.72 4.84
C CYS A 139 20.08 -3.42 5.62
N GLN A 140 19.15 -2.46 5.54
CA GLN A 140 19.27 -1.17 6.21
C GLN A 140 17.89 -0.64 6.62
N GLY A 141 17.70 -0.41 7.92
CA GLY A 141 16.52 0.28 8.43
C GLY A 141 16.42 1.73 7.93
N ARG A 142 15.20 2.16 7.62
CA ARG A 142 14.84 3.50 7.13
C ARG A 142 13.81 4.18 8.02
N GLY A 143 13.55 5.45 7.70
CA GLY A 143 12.48 6.22 8.31
C GLY A 143 12.74 6.49 9.78
N SER A 144 11.69 6.39 10.58
CA SER A 144 11.71 6.67 12.01
C SER A 144 12.44 5.62 12.83
N ALA A 145 12.63 4.39 12.31
CA ALA A 145 13.41 3.33 12.95
C ALA A 145 14.88 3.71 13.19
N ALA A 146 15.41 4.67 12.42
CA ALA A 146 16.75 5.23 12.65
C ALA A 146 16.87 6.02 13.96
N ASN A 147 15.74 6.40 14.59
CA ASN A 147 15.68 7.16 15.82
C ASN A 147 15.50 6.29 17.08
N SER A 148 15.78 4.98 17.01
CA SER A 148 15.65 4.06 18.13
C SER A 148 16.97 3.37 18.45
N ALA A 149 17.40 3.48 19.71
CA ALA A 149 18.53 2.75 20.25
C ALA A 149 18.25 1.23 20.32
N VAL A 150 17.00 0.82 20.56
CA VAL A 150 16.58 -0.59 20.50
C VAL A 150 16.79 -1.13 19.08
N CYS A 151 16.33 -0.42 18.04
CA CYS A 151 16.57 -0.81 16.64
C CYS A 151 18.07 -0.90 16.30
N TYR A 152 18.91 -0.04 16.86
CA TYR A 152 20.36 -0.08 16.65
C TYR A 152 20.99 -1.34 17.27
N CYS A 153 20.58 -1.68 18.49
CA CYS A 153 21.06 -2.87 19.21
C CYS A 153 20.62 -4.17 18.52
N LEU A 154 19.40 -4.22 18.00
CA LEU A 154 18.87 -5.35 17.22
C LEU A 154 19.44 -5.44 15.79
N ALA A 155 20.39 -4.58 15.44
CA ALA A 155 21.00 -4.49 14.10
C ALA A 155 20.01 -4.17 12.95
N ILE A 156 18.83 -3.64 13.27
CA ILE A 156 17.83 -3.16 12.31
C ILE A 156 18.33 -1.87 11.66
N THR A 157 18.90 -0.95 12.45
CA THR A 157 19.58 0.25 11.95
C THR A 157 21.06 0.23 12.30
N ASN A 158 21.85 0.96 11.52
CA ASN A 158 23.27 1.19 11.75
C ASN A 158 23.58 2.62 12.23
N VAL A 159 22.55 3.42 12.52
CA VAL A 159 22.70 4.79 13.04
C VAL A 159 23.05 4.75 14.53
N ASP A 160 24.24 5.22 14.88
CA ASP A 160 24.73 5.20 16.26
C ASP A 160 24.01 6.25 17.13
N PRO A 161 23.31 5.85 18.21
CA PRO A 161 22.60 6.77 19.10
C PRO A 161 23.52 7.68 19.92
N THR A 162 24.84 7.45 19.91
CA THR A 162 25.82 8.30 20.58
C THR A 162 26.21 9.52 19.75
N GLU A 163 26.13 9.43 18.42
CA GLU A 163 26.57 10.48 17.49
C GLU A 163 25.47 11.49 17.15
N ILE A 164 24.20 11.11 17.35
CA ILE A 164 23.03 11.91 16.97
C ILE A 164 22.03 11.92 18.12
N ASP A 165 21.41 13.08 18.38
CA ASP A 165 20.32 13.16 19.35
C ASP A 165 19.03 12.61 18.70
N LEU A 166 18.73 11.36 19.01
CA LEU A 166 17.56 10.66 18.48
C LEU A 166 16.31 11.07 19.26
N LEU A 167 15.28 11.53 18.55
CA LEU A 167 13.98 11.85 19.13
C LEU A 167 13.04 10.63 18.99
N PHE A 168 13.15 9.70 19.94
CA PHE A 168 12.36 8.47 19.94
C PHE A 168 10.84 8.74 20.00
N GLU A 169 10.40 9.82 20.64
CA GLU A 169 8.98 10.18 20.75
C GLU A 169 8.34 10.52 19.39
N ARG A 170 9.15 10.80 18.36
CA ARG A 170 8.67 10.93 16.97
C ARG A 170 8.42 9.59 16.29
N PHE A 171 9.01 8.52 16.82
CA PHE A 171 8.89 7.16 16.31
C PHE A 171 7.80 6.39 17.04
N VAL A 172 7.77 6.47 18.37
CA VAL A 172 6.75 5.84 19.22
C VAL A 172 6.15 6.90 20.13
N SER A 173 4.84 7.15 20.02
CA SER A 173 4.15 8.17 20.80
C SER A 173 2.86 7.61 21.45
N PRO A 174 2.72 7.70 22.79
CA PRO A 174 1.47 7.34 23.48
C PRO A 174 0.26 8.14 23.01
N GLU A 175 0.47 9.37 22.54
CA GLU A 175 -0.59 10.29 22.11
C GLU A 175 -1.19 9.91 20.77
N ARG A 176 -0.36 9.36 19.86
CA ARG A 176 -0.80 8.94 18.53
C ARG A 176 -1.50 7.58 18.53
N LYS A 177 -1.12 6.67 19.44
CA LYS A 177 -1.63 5.28 19.48
C LYS A 177 -1.59 4.56 18.12
N GLU A 178 -0.67 4.97 17.25
CA GLU A 178 -0.38 4.33 15.97
C GLU A 178 0.86 3.44 16.15
N PRO A 179 0.90 2.27 15.50
CA PRO A 179 2.08 1.42 15.53
C PRO A 179 3.28 2.08 14.81
N PRO A 180 4.53 1.84 15.27
CA PRO A 180 5.70 2.40 14.63
C PRO A 180 5.93 1.81 13.24
N ASP A 181 6.16 2.64 12.22
CA ASP A 181 6.55 2.19 10.88
C ASP A 181 8.07 1.85 10.85
N ILE A 182 8.42 0.57 10.76
CA ILE A 182 9.80 0.10 10.63
C ILE A 182 10.01 -0.38 9.19
N ASP A 183 10.47 0.54 8.35
CA ASP A 183 10.91 0.24 7.00
C ASP A 183 12.30 -0.41 7.02
N VAL A 184 12.45 -1.57 6.38
CA VAL A 184 13.77 -2.18 6.15
C VAL A 184 13.99 -2.39 4.66
N ASP A 185 15.08 -1.82 4.14
CA ASP A 185 15.53 -2.05 2.78
C ASP A 185 16.39 -3.31 2.72
N PHE A 186 16.20 -4.12 1.68
CA PHE A 186 17.05 -5.26 1.36
C PHE A 186 17.63 -5.12 -0.05
N GLU A 187 18.80 -5.72 -0.24
CA GLU A 187 19.47 -5.86 -1.53
C GLU A 187 18.49 -6.31 -2.63
N HIS A 188 18.44 -5.56 -3.74
CA HIS A 188 17.40 -5.74 -4.75
C HIS A 188 17.42 -7.13 -5.38
N GLU A 189 18.60 -7.66 -5.69
CA GLU A 189 18.76 -8.96 -6.37
C GLU A 189 18.42 -10.15 -5.46
N ARG A 190 18.59 -9.99 -4.13
CA ARG A 190 18.39 -11.05 -3.12
C ARG A 190 17.14 -10.86 -2.27
N ARG A 191 16.34 -9.83 -2.57
CA ARG A 191 15.07 -9.52 -1.91
C ARG A 191 14.13 -10.72 -1.85
N GLU A 192 14.12 -11.50 -2.92
CA GLU A 192 13.21 -12.64 -3.00
C GLU A 192 13.47 -13.71 -1.95
N GLU A 193 14.73 -13.91 -1.56
CA GLU A 193 15.10 -14.86 -0.52
C GLU A 193 14.47 -14.49 0.82
N VAL A 194 14.32 -13.19 1.10
CA VAL A 194 13.68 -12.67 2.32
C VAL A 194 12.16 -12.85 2.24
N ILE A 195 11.55 -12.58 1.10
CA ILE A 195 10.10 -12.78 0.89
C ILE A 195 9.74 -14.26 1.09
N GLN A 196 10.51 -15.17 0.50
CA GLN A 196 10.28 -16.60 0.65
C GLN A 196 10.52 -17.09 2.09
N TYR A 197 11.51 -16.52 2.77
CA TYR A 197 11.70 -16.76 4.20
C TYR A 197 10.47 -16.37 5.01
N ILE A 198 9.90 -15.18 4.78
CA ILE A 198 8.71 -14.72 5.48
C ILE A 198 7.54 -15.69 5.25
N TYR A 199 7.29 -16.13 4.01
CA TYR A 199 6.25 -17.12 3.74
C TYR A 199 6.51 -18.47 4.40
N ALA A 200 7.75 -18.96 4.38
CA ALA A 200 8.11 -20.23 4.99
C ALA A 200 8.02 -20.18 6.52
N ARG A 201 8.38 -19.04 7.11
CA ARG A 201 8.43 -18.82 8.57
C ARG A 201 7.04 -18.60 9.15
N TYR A 202 6.24 -17.74 8.53
CA TYR A 202 4.94 -17.30 9.07
C TYR A 202 3.75 -18.04 8.45
N GLY A 203 3.94 -18.69 7.30
CA GLY A 203 2.89 -19.41 6.58
C GLY A 203 2.11 -18.49 5.62
N ARG A 204 1.91 -18.95 4.38
CA ARG A 204 1.20 -18.19 3.32
C ARG A 204 -0.25 -17.85 3.63
N ASP A 205 -0.85 -18.57 4.57
CA ASP A 205 -2.18 -18.34 5.11
C ASP A 205 -2.23 -17.14 6.07
N ARG A 206 -1.09 -16.71 6.59
CA ARG A 206 -0.96 -15.60 7.56
C ARG A 206 -0.06 -14.46 7.06
N ALA A 207 0.56 -14.65 5.90
CA ALA A 207 1.55 -13.78 5.28
C ALA A 207 1.09 -13.42 3.86
N GLY A 208 1.16 -12.14 3.49
CA GLY A 208 0.71 -11.66 2.18
C GLY A 208 1.37 -10.35 1.75
N LEU A 209 1.67 -10.22 0.47
CA LEU A 209 2.15 -8.96 -0.12
C LEU A 209 1.01 -7.95 -0.23
N ALA A 210 1.23 -6.71 0.15
CA ALA A 210 0.29 -5.62 -0.13
C ALA A 210 0.13 -5.43 -1.64
N ALA A 211 -1.04 -4.98 -2.08
CA ALA A 211 -1.24 -4.56 -3.44
C ALA A 211 -0.63 -3.18 -3.71
N THR A 212 -0.56 -2.84 -4.99
CA THR A 212 -0.34 -1.48 -5.46
C THR A 212 -1.38 -1.21 -6.53
N VAL A 213 -2.26 -0.25 -6.30
CA VAL A 213 -3.25 0.17 -7.28
C VAL A 213 -2.56 1.00 -8.35
N ILE A 214 -2.49 0.46 -9.58
CA ILE A 214 -1.94 1.22 -10.71
C ILE A 214 -3.05 2.06 -11.32
N CYS A 215 -2.99 3.38 -11.13
CA CYS A 215 -3.89 4.33 -11.76
C CYS A 215 -3.41 4.76 -13.17
N TYR A 216 -4.34 5.22 -14.00
CA TYR A 216 -3.99 5.91 -15.24
C TYR A 216 -3.25 7.24 -14.95
N ARG A 217 -2.06 7.39 -15.56
CA ARG A 217 -1.29 8.65 -15.55
C ARG A 217 -1.44 9.36 -16.90
N GLY A 218 -1.21 10.68 -16.93
CA GLY A 218 -1.52 11.52 -18.10
C GLY A 218 -1.08 10.97 -19.45
N ARG A 219 0.18 10.51 -19.58
CA ARG A 219 0.69 9.94 -20.84
C ARG A 219 -0.04 8.65 -21.27
N LEU A 220 -0.35 7.77 -20.32
CA LEU A 220 -1.07 6.53 -20.60
C LEU A 220 -2.55 6.81 -20.87
N ALA A 221 -3.16 7.69 -20.07
CA ALA A 221 -4.56 8.09 -20.21
C ALA A 221 -4.85 8.61 -21.64
N VAL A 222 -4.06 9.57 -22.14
CA VAL A 222 -4.23 10.10 -23.50
C VAL A 222 -4.02 9.03 -24.56
N ARG A 223 -3.07 8.12 -24.35
CA ARG A 223 -2.83 7.04 -25.30
C ARG A 223 -4.03 6.13 -25.44
N GLU A 224 -4.60 5.71 -24.31
CA GLU A 224 -5.72 4.77 -24.30
C GLU A 224 -7.02 5.44 -24.76
N VAL A 225 -7.31 6.66 -24.30
CA VAL A 225 -8.49 7.43 -24.73
C VAL A 225 -8.41 7.80 -26.21
N GLY A 226 -7.26 8.29 -26.68
CA GLY A 226 -7.06 8.66 -28.07
C GLY A 226 -7.25 7.47 -29.03
N LYS A 227 -6.68 6.31 -28.69
CA LYS A 227 -6.90 5.07 -29.45
C LYS A 227 -8.38 4.64 -29.43
N ALA A 228 -9.01 4.65 -28.26
CA ALA A 228 -10.41 4.25 -28.12
C ALA A 228 -11.36 5.15 -28.92
N LEU A 229 -11.03 6.42 -29.11
CA LEU A 229 -11.81 7.36 -29.92
C LEU A 229 -11.41 7.41 -31.40
N GLY A 230 -10.45 6.58 -31.82
CA GLY A 230 -10.07 6.43 -33.23
C GLY A 230 -9.01 7.42 -33.73
N LEU A 231 -8.27 8.09 -32.85
CA LEU A 231 -7.11 8.89 -33.27
C LEU A 231 -6.02 8.00 -33.88
N SER A 232 -5.33 8.53 -34.89
CA SER A 232 -4.18 7.85 -35.49
C SER A 232 -3.05 7.66 -34.47
N ALA A 233 -2.22 6.63 -34.67
CA ALA A 233 -1.07 6.35 -33.81
C ALA A 233 -0.11 7.57 -33.72
N ASP A 234 0.07 8.29 -34.82
CA ASP A 234 0.92 9.48 -34.89
C ASP A 234 0.35 10.64 -34.05
N THR A 235 -0.96 10.89 -34.16
CA THR A 235 -1.66 11.90 -33.36
C THR A 235 -1.56 11.57 -31.86
N VAL A 236 -1.78 10.32 -31.50
CA VAL A 236 -1.67 9.84 -30.12
C VAL A 236 -0.24 9.99 -29.58
N ALA A 237 0.77 9.66 -30.40
CA ALA A 237 2.17 9.80 -30.02
C ALA A 237 2.57 11.26 -29.82
N ALA A 238 2.11 12.16 -30.69
CA ALA A 238 2.33 13.60 -30.57
C ALA A 238 1.74 14.13 -29.25
N LEU A 239 0.44 13.86 -28.99
CA LEU A 239 -0.23 14.28 -27.76
C LEU A 239 0.46 13.74 -26.50
N ALA A 240 0.81 12.46 -26.49
CA ALA A 240 1.44 11.81 -25.35
C ALA A 240 2.86 12.31 -25.05
N THR A 241 3.51 13.02 -25.99
CA THR A 241 4.85 13.60 -25.80
C THR A 241 4.75 15.01 -25.23
N THR A 242 3.73 15.75 -25.62
CA THR A 242 3.49 17.12 -25.13
C THR A 242 2.96 17.15 -23.70
N ILE A 243 2.40 16.05 -23.22
CA ILE A 243 1.94 15.88 -21.84
C ILE A 243 3.14 15.64 -20.92
N TRP A 244 3.80 16.73 -20.55
CA TRP A 244 4.80 16.77 -19.48
C TRP A 244 4.16 17.33 -18.22
N GLY A 245 4.10 16.53 -17.15
CA GLY A 245 3.80 17.03 -15.80
C GLY A 245 2.36 17.42 -15.50
N LEU A 246 1.36 16.94 -16.25
CA LEU A 246 -0.05 17.11 -15.86
C LEU A 246 -0.36 16.32 -14.59
N SER A 247 -0.21 16.97 -13.45
CA SER A 247 -0.93 16.65 -12.24
C SER A 247 -2.25 17.43 -12.27
N ASN A 248 -3.36 16.74 -12.53
CA ASN A 248 -4.74 17.17 -12.30
C ASN A 248 -5.22 18.51 -12.93
N SER A 249 -4.46 19.13 -13.84
CA SER A 249 -4.88 20.35 -14.55
C SER A 249 -5.19 20.08 -16.01
N SER A 250 -6.22 20.76 -16.54
CA SER A 250 -6.62 20.72 -17.94
C SER A 250 -5.44 21.05 -18.85
N LEU A 251 -5.24 20.29 -19.92
CA LEU A 251 -4.24 20.56 -20.95
C LEU A 251 -4.38 21.97 -21.52
N PRO A 252 -3.39 22.87 -21.30
CA PRO A 252 -3.42 24.18 -21.96
C PRO A 252 -3.46 24.01 -23.49
N GLN A 253 -4.35 24.75 -24.16
CA GLN A 253 -4.50 24.73 -25.63
C GLN A 253 -3.17 24.97 -26.37
N GLU A 254 -2.23 25.65 -25.72
CA GLU A 254 -0.89 25.91 -26.23
C GLU A 254 -0.11 24.63 -26.53
N TYR A 255 -0.24 23.59 -25.70
CA TYR A 255 0.41 22.30 -25.93
C TYR A 255 -0.21 21.55 -27.12
N VAL A 256 -1.52 21.67 -27.31
CA VAL A 256 -2.20 21.09 -28.48
C VAL A 256 -1.66 21.72 -29.77
N ARG A 257 -1.47 23.05 -29.78
CA ARG A 257 -0.87 23.76 -30.90
C ARG A 257 0.60 23.39 -31.13
N GLN A 258 1.38 23.22 -30.06
CA GLN A 258 2.78 22.77 -30.14
C GLN A 258 2.91 21.35 -30.74
N ALA A 259 1.90 20.50 -30.56
CA ALA A 259 1.82 19.19 -31.20
C ALA A 259 1.41 19.27 -32.69
N GLY A 260 1.18 20.47 -33.23
CA GLY A 260 0.72 20.67 -34.60
C GLY A 260 -0.77 20.33 -34.79
N LEU A 261 -1.55 20.30 -33.71
CA LEU A 261 -2.96 19.93 -33.72
C LEU A 261 -3.85 21.16 -33.52
N ASP A 262 -5.07 21.09 -34.05
CA ASP A 262 -6.05 22.16 -33.91
C ASP A 262 -6.85 21.98 -32.60
N PRO A 263 -6.73 22.89 -31.62
CA PRO A 263 -7.49 22.81 -30.37
C PRO A 263 -9.00 23.03 -30.55
N SER A 264 -9.44 23.48 -31.73
CA SER A 264 -10.87 23.62 -32.07
C SER A 264 -11.50 22.34 -32.63
N ASP A 265 -10.69 21.29 -32.90
CA ASP A 265 -11.20 19.99 -33.32
C ASP A 265 -12.09 19.37 -32.22
N PRO A 266 -13.39 19.11 -32.48
CA PRO A 266 -14.31 18.55 -31.50
C PRO A 266 -13.91 17.17 -30.99
N LEU A 267 -13.33 16.32 -31.84
CA LEU A 267 -12.84 14.99 -31.45
C LEU A 267 -11.69 15.14 -30.46
N LEU A 268 -10.76 16.05 -30.77
CA LEU A 268 -9.62 16.31 -29.91
C LEU A 268 -10.05 16.90 -28.57
N ALA A 269 -10.97 17.86 -28.56
CA ALA A 269 -11.53 18.41 -27.33
C ALA A 269 -12.14 17.30 -26.45
N ARG A 270 -12.87 16.35 -27.06
CA ARG A 270 -13.48 15.21 -26.35
C ARG A 270 -12.44 14.23 -25.81
N VAL A 271 -11.37 13.96 -26.56
CA VAL A 271 -10.23 13.14 -26.10
C VAL A 271 -9.58 13.75 -24.87
N LEU A 272 -9.37 15.08 -24.86
CA LEU A 272 -8.74 15.78 -23.75
C LEU A 272 -9.62 15.79 -22.49
N GLU A 273 -10.92 16.04 -22.66
CA GLU A 273 -11.91 15.98 -21.59
C GLU A 273 -11.95 14.60 -20.92
N LEU A 274 -12.11 13.54 -21.72
CA LEU A 274 -12.18 12.17 -21.20
C LEU A 274 -10.84 11.70 -20.63
N THR A 275 -9.72 12.17 -21.17
CA THR A 275 -8.41 11.93 -20.56
C THR A 275 -8.37 12.49 -19.15
N GLN A 276 -8.84 13.73 -18.95
CA GLN A 276 -8.81 14.37 -17.64
C GLN A 276 -9.65 13.60 -16.61
N GLU A 277 -10.80 13.07 -17.03
CA GLU A 277 -11.66 12.23 -16.19
C GLU A 277 -11.03 10.85 -15.91
N LEU A 278 -10.22 10.31 -16.84
CA LEU A 278 -9.57 9.00 -16.68
C LEU A 278 -8.32 9.06 -15.78
N ILE A 279 -7.64 10.21 -15.68
CA ILE A 279 -6.44 10.35 -14.82
C ILE A 279 -6.81 10.06 -13.36
N GLY A 280 -6.01 9.21 -12.71
CA GLY A 280 -6.28 8.77 -11.33
C GLY A 280 -7.24 7.58 -11.24
N PHE A 281 -7.94 7.22 -12.32
CA PHE A 281 -8.82 6.05 -12.31
C PHE A 281 -8.00 4.75 -12.17
N PRO A 282 -8.41 3.79 -11.31
CA PRO A 282 -7.73 2.51 -11.16
C PRO A 282 -7.73 1.69 -12.46
N ARG A 283 -6.57 1.14 -12.83
CA ARG A 283 -6.42 0.30 -14.03
C ARG A 283 -6.34 -1.18 -13.69
N HIS A 284 -5.48 -1.54 -12.74
CA HIS A 284 -5.28 -2.92 -12.29
C HIS A 284 -4.51 -2.92 -10.97
N LEU A 285 -4.62 -4.04 -10.23
CA LEU A 285 -3.77 -4.32 -9.09
C LEU A 285 -2.42 -4.87 -9.57
N SER A 286 -1.36 -4.36 -8.99
CA SER A 286 -0.01 -4.90 -9.05
C SER A 286 0.41 -5.36 -7.66
N GLN A 287 1.47 -6.16 -7.56
CA GLN A 287 2.07 -6.52 -6.28
C GLN A 287 2.97 -5.38 -5.80
N HIS A 288 2.86 -5.00 -4.53
CA HIS A 288 3.83 -4.10 -3.93
C HIS A 288 5.17 -4.81 -3.88
N VAL A 289 6.22 -4.09 -4.24
CA VAL A 289 7.60 -4.60 -4.27
C VAL A 289 8.18 -4.88 -2.88
N GLY A 290 7.37 -4.82 -1.81
CA GLY A 290 7.86 -5.02 -0.46
C GLY A 290 7.03 -4.56 0.74
N GLY A 291 5.77 -4.17 0.54
CA GLY A 291 4.83 -4.01 1.63
C GLY A 291 4.34 -5.41 1.98
N PHE A 292 4.53 -5.82 3.22
CA PHE A 292 4.15 -7.16 3.67
C PHE A 292 3.20 -7.05 4.85
N VAL A 293 2.17 -7.86 4.84
CA VAL A 293 1.22 -7.98 5.94
C VAL A 293 1.35 -9.38 6.52
N LEU A 294 1.61 -9.40 7.82
CA LEU A 294 1.59 -10.60 8.64
C LEU A 294 0.33 -10.55 9.49
N THR A 295 -0.17 -11.67 9.98
CA THR A 295 -1.32 -11.75 10.89
C THR A 295 -1.13 -12.89 11.88
N ARG A 296 -1.76 -12.81 13.06
CA ARG A 296 -1.77 -13.94 14.00
C ARG A 296 -2.63 -15.10 13.50
N GLY A 297 -3.87 -14.79 13.09
CA GLY A 297 -4.82 -15.73 12.48
C GLY A 297 -4.73 -15.75 10.95
N PRO A 298 -5.58 -16.52 10.28
CA PRO A 298 -5.61 -16.57 8.82
C PRO A 298 -5.92 -15.19 8.21
N LEU A 299 -5.12 -14.76 7.23
CA LEU A 299 -5.34 -13.51 6.50
C LEU A 299 -6.74 -13.41 5.88
N SER A 300 -7.31 -14.55 5.49
CA SER A 300 -8.62 -14.62 4.82
C SER A 300 -9.78 -14.23 5.73
N GLU A 301 -9.57 -14.18 7.04
CA GLU A 301 -10.56 -13.68 8.00
C GLU A 301 -10.57 -12.14 8.08
N VAL A 302 -9.55 -11.49 7.52
CA VAL A 302 -9.34 -10.04 7.60
C VAL A 302 -9.47 -9.39 6.22
N VAL A 303 -8.86 -9.97 5.18
CA VAL A 303 -8.74 -9.37 3.86
C VAL A 303 -8.81 -10.44 2.75
N PRO A 304 -9.43 -10.13 1.59
CA PRO A 304 -9.35 -10.99 0.42
C PRO A 304 -7.90 -11.23 -0.01
N ILE A 305 -7.59 -12.49 -0.35
CA ILE A 305 -6.26 -12.93 -0.76
C ILE A 305 -6.32 -13.45 -2.21
N GLY A 306 -5.38 -13.01 -3.04
CA GLY A 306 -5.15 -13.53 -4.38
C GLY A 306 -3.83 -14.28 -4.50
N ASN A 307 -3.76 -15.22 -5.44
CA ASN A 307 -2.48 -15.81 -5.86
C ASN A 307 -1.75 -14.81 -6.75
N ALA A 308 -0.47 -14.57 -6.45
CA ALA A 308 0.39 -13.79 -7.31
C ALA A 308 0.76 -14.58 -8.58
N ALA A 309 1.27 -13.88 -9.59
CA ALA A 309 1.70 -14.49 -10.85
C ALA A 309 2.91 -15.43 -10.69
N MET A 310 3.73 -15.23 -9.65
CA MET A 310 4.81 -16.14 -9.29
C MET A 310 4.29 -17.23 -8.37
N GLU A 311 4.82 -18.44 -8.57
CA GLU A 311 4.50 -19.59 -7.74
C GLU A 311 4.81 -19.30 -6.27
N ASP A 312 4.00 -19.88 -5.40
CA ASP A 312 4.10 -19.77 -3.95
C ASP A 312 4.02 -18.37 -3.34
N ARG A 313 3.42 -17.42 -4.04
CA ARG A 313 3.14 -16.08 -3.51
C ARG A 313 1.66 -15.76 -3.41
N THR A 314 1.31 -15.05 -2.34
CA THR A 314 -0.04 -14.53 -2.07
C THR A 314 0.01 -13.03 -1.87
N PHE A 315 -0.96 -12.30 -2.40
CA PHE A 315 -1.10 -10.87 -2.17
C PHE A 315 -2.49 -10.58 -1.60
N ILE A 316 -2.59 -9.50 -0.83
CA ILE A 316 -3.87 -8.99 -0.32
C ILE A 316 -4.34 -7.84 -1.22
N GLU A 317 -5.64 -7.64 -1.33
CA GLU A 317 -6.19 -6.63 -2.25
C GLU A 317 -5.99 -5.18 -1.78
N TRP A 318 -5.60 -4.97 -0.52
CA TRP A 318 -5.33 -3.66 0.07
C TRP A 318 -3.95 -3.13 -0.30
N ASP A 319 -3.89 -1.85 -0.66
CA ASP A 319 -2.63 -1.13 -0.87
C ASP A 319 -2.14 -0.43 0.40
N LYS A 320 -1.01 0.29 0.31
CA LYS A 320 -0.45 0.99 1.49
C LYS A 320 -1.44 1.97 2.12
N ASP A 321 -2.22 2.70 1.32
CA ASP A 321 -3.12 3.73 1.86
C ASP A 321 -4.31 3.07 2.58
N ASP A 322 -4.81 1.95 2.06
CA ASP A 322 -5.82 1.12 2.75
C ASP A 322 -5.29 0.59 4.09
N LEU A 323 -4.04 0.09 4.09
CA LEU A 323 -3.35 -0.41 5.29
C LEU A 323 -3.14 0.69 6.33
N ASP A 324 -2.74 1.88 5.90
CA ASP A 324 -2.54 3.03 6.77
C ASP A 324 -3.89 3.49 7.38
N ALA A 325 -4.97 3.50 6.59
CA ALA A 325 -6.32 3.83 7.08
C ALA A 325 -6.84 2.81 8.11
N LEU A 326 -6.53 1.54 7.92
CA LEU A 326 -6.80 0.48 8.90
C LEU A 326 -5.90 0.61 10.13
N ALA A 327 -4.62 0.96 9.96
CA ALA A 327 -3.71 1.19 11.09
C ALA A 327 -4.20 2.34 11.98
N SER A 328 -4.68 3.44 11.41
CA SER A 328 -5.28 4.57 12.14
C SER A 328 -6.56 4.19 12.90
N SER A 329 -7.29 3.16 12.47
CA SER A 329 -8.46 2.60 13.18
C SER A 329 -8.11 1.47 14.17
N ARG A 330 -6.81 1.19 14.39
CA ARG A 330 -6.25 0.12 15.25
C ARG A 330 -6.37 -1.29 14.65
N SER A 331 -6.40 -1.35 13.33
CA SER A 331 -6.89 -2.51 12.60
C SER A 331 -5.86 -3.18 11.70
N MET A 332 -4.65 -2.63 11.55
CA MET A 332 -3.56 -3.35 10.88
C MET A 332 -2.16 -2.80 11.17
N CYS A 333 -1.15 -3.67 11.07
CA CYS A 333 0.26 -3.28 11.03
C CYS A 333 0.91 -3.87 9.77
N SER A 334 1.46 -3.02 8.92
CA SER A 334 2.30 -3.43 7.81
C SER A 334 3.73 -3.56 8.29
N VAL A 335 4.40 -4.68 7.95
CA VAL A 335 5.86 -4.70 7.97
C VAL A 335 6.27 -4.27 6.58
N SER A 336 6.71 -3.03 6.43
CA SER A 336 7.33 -2.56 5.19
C SER A 336 8.74 -3.14 5.08
N ALA A 337 8.80 -4.46 4.89
CA ALA A 337 10.04 -5.22 4.90
C ALA A 337 10.81 -5.09 3.60
N CYS A 338 10.43 -4.29 2.59
CA CYS A 338 11.12 -4.33 1.29
C CYS A 338 10.84 -3.08 0.41
N SER A 339 10.78 -1.86 0.93
CA SER A 339 10.56 -0.68 0.06
C SER A 339 11.77 -0.41 -0.87
N PRO A 340 11.59 -0.03 -2.16
CA PRO A 340 12.69 0.43 -2.99
C PRO A 340 13.03 1.91 -2.71
N ALA A 341 14.31 2.26 -2.85
CA ALA A 341 14.92 3.55 -2.50
C ALA A 341 14.40 4.82 -3.23
N SER A 342 13.29 4.78 -3.97
CA SER A 342 12.82 5.98 -4.71
C SER A 342 11.35 5.99 -5.14
N ALA A 343 10.51 5.03 -4.76
CA ALA A 343 9.13 5.01 -5.22
C ALA A 343 8.16 5.25 -4.05
N ARG A 344 7.93 6.52 -3.69
CA ARG A 344 6.55 6.86 -3.31
C ARG A 344 5.74 6.67 -4.59
N PRO A 345 4.77 5.74 -4.67
CA PRO A 345 3.74 5.88 -5.68
C PRO A 345 3.20 7.29 -5.49
N SER A 346 3.28 8.11 -6.54
CA SER A 346 2.62 9.41 -6.52
C SER A 346 1.18 9.13 -6.15
N ARG A 347 0.63 9.87 -5.19
CA ARG A 347 -0.80 9.79 -4.87
C ARG A 347 -1.60 9.85 -6.18
N CYS A 348 -2.60 8.98 -6.30
CA CYS A 348 -3.79 9.36 -7.04
C CYS A 348 -4.47 10.41 -6.12
#